data_AF-A0A521MRA9-F1
#
_entry.id   AF-A0A521MRA9-F1
#
_cell.length_a   1.000
_cell.length_b   1.000
_cell.length_c   1.000
_cell.angle_alpha   90.00
_cell.angle_beta   90.00
_cell.angle_gamma   90.00
#
_symmetry.space_group_name_H-M   'P 1'
#
loop_
_entity.id
_entity.type
_entity.pdbx_description
1 polymer ?
#
loop_
_entity_poly.entity_id
_entity_poly.type
_entity_poly.pdbx_seq_one_letter_code
_entity_poly.pdbx_strand_id
1 'polypeptide(L)'
;MAKKTKTALKELVDALEHHVKTLEDPKSNRGKKDRATAKVRSAAIHYSSVLHSRTGSASPFIDIPDPGLDETTVASLQAEKAALEANRAAKKAPKDS
;
A
#
# COMPACT_ATOMS: atom_id res chain seq x y z
N MET A 1 -16.36 8.07 14.26
CA MET A 1 -15.47 7.63 13.16
C MET A 1 -14.76 8.77 12.43
N ALA A 2 -15.36 9.96 12.25
CA ALA A 2 -14.67 11.09 11.61
C ALA A 2 -13.34 11.51 12.26
N LYS A 3 -13.24 11.42 13.61
CA LYS A 3 -11.97 11.61 14.33
C LYS A 3 -10.89 10.61 13.91
N LYS A 4 -11.25 9.34 13.65
CA LYS A 4 -10.29 8.30 13.23
C LYS A 4 -9.69 8.60 11.85
N THR A 5 -10.50 9.08 10.90
CA THR A 5 -10.00 9.52 9.59
C THR A 5 -9.04 10.71 9.72
N LYS A 6 -9.36 11.70 10.57
CA LYS A 6 -8.48 12.86 10.83
C LYS A 6 -7.16 12.43 11.48
N THR A 7 -7.21 11.50 12.44
CA THR A 7 -6.00 10.95 13.07
C THR A 7 -5.13 10.20 12.07
N ALA A 8 -5.71 9.30 11.27
CA ALA A 8 -4.95 8.56 10.26
C ALA A 8 -4.36 9.48 9.17
N LEU A 9 -5.10 10.54 8.79
CA LEU A 9 -4.56 11.57 7.88
C LEU A 9 -3.36 12.28 8.50
N LYS A 10 -3.46 12.68 9.77
CA LYS A 10 -2.35 13.33 10.49
C LYS A 10 -1.13 12.42 10.55
N GLU A 11 -1.30 11.15 10.90
CA GLU A 11 -0.22 10.17 10.92
C GLU A 11 0.47 10.01 9.56
N LEU A 12 -0.30 10.03 8.48
CA LEU A 12 0.24 9.98 7.11
C LEU A 12 1.06 11.24 6.79
N VAL A 13 0.55 12.43 7.12
CA VAL A 13 1.28 13.69 6.92
C VAL A 13 2.58 13.70 7.72
N ASP A 14 2.53 13.35 9.01
CA ASP A 14 3.71 13.30 9.89
C ASP A 14 4.75 12.29 9.36
N ALA A 15 4.31 11.17 8.76
CA ALA A 15 5.20 10.20 8.14
C ALA A 15 5.87 10.75 6.87
N LEU A 16 5.14 11.48 6.03
CA LEU A 16 5.68 12.13 4.83
C LEU A 16 6.71 13.21 5.17
N GLU A 17 6.41 14.07 6.14
CA GLU A 17 7.33 15.10 6.62
C GLU A 17 8.62 14.49 7.17
N HIS A 18 8.49 13.43 7.98
CA HIS A 18 9.64 12.71 8.52
C HIS A 18 10.48 12.03 7.42
N HIS A 19 9.83 11.52 6.38
CA HIS A 19 10.49 10.87 5.25
C HIS A 19 11.37 11.85 4.48
N VAL A 20 10.82 13.00 4.08
CA VAL A 20 11.59 14.07 3.41
C VAL A 20 12.77 14.50 4.28
N LYS A 21 12.52 14.80 5.55
CA LYS A 21 13.57 15.19 6.50
C LYS A 21 14.70 14.16 6.61
N THR A 22 14.37 12.86 6.55
CA THR A 22 15.36 11.77 6.63
C THR A 22 16.11 11.58 5.32
N LEU A 23 15.47 11.81 4.17
CA LEU A 23 16.11 11.70 2.87
C LEU A 23 17.08 12.86 2.61
N GLU A 24 16.71 14.07 3.04
CA GLU A 24 17.49 15.30 2.90
C GLU A 24 18.63 15.42 3.92
N ASP A 25 18.56 14.69 5.05
CA ASP A 25 19.63 14.68 6.04
C ASP A 25 20.89 13.94 5.51
N PRO A 26 22.02 14.65 5.30
CA PRO A 26 23.24 14.03 4.79
C PRO A 26 23.84 13.01 5.78
N LYS A 27 23.47 13.06 7.07
CA LYS A 27 23.92 12.11 8.10
C LYS A 27 23.05 10.86 8.17
N SER A 28 21.98 10.78 7.39
CA SER A 28 21.08 9.63 7.40
C SER A 28 21.60 8.51 6.51
N ASN A 29 21.87 7.35 7.12
CA ASN A 29 22.31 6.14 6.42
C ASN A 29 21.15 5.45 5.70
N ARG A 30 21.48 4.50 4.81
CA ARG A 30 20.50 3.72 4.04
C ARG A 30 19.40 3.10 4.91
N GLY A 31 19.77 2.47 6.04
CA GLY A 31 18.79 1.86 6.93
C GLY A 31 17.78 2.85 7.53
N LYS A 32 18.17 4.10 7.83
CA LYS A 32 17.23 5.15 8.26
C LYS A 32 16.27 5.53 7.13
N LYS A 33 16.79 5.68 5.91
CA LYS A 33 15.98 6.01 4.72
C LYS A 33 14.97 4.90 4.40
N ASP A 34 15.39 3.64 4.49
CA ASP A 34 14.51 2.48 4.29
C ASP A 34 13.41 2.41 5.35
N ARG A 35 13.75 2.63 6.63
CA ARG A 35 12.75 2.69 7.72
C ARG A 35 11.77 3.84 7.55
N ALA A 36 12.24 5.02 7.16
CA ALA A 36 11.37 6.16 6.90
C ALA A 36 10.40 5.86 5.74
N THR A 37 10.88 5.21 4.69
CA THR A 37 10.05 4.76 3.56
C THR A 37 9.01 3.73 4.00
N ALA A 38 9.40 2.74 4.80
CA ALA A 38 8.48 1.76 5.36
C ALA A 38 7.39 2.41 6.24
N LYS A 39 7.74 3.45 7.00
CA LYS A 39 6.79 4.21 7.83
C LYS A 39 5.73 4.92 6.97
N VAL A 40 6.11 5.55 5.86
CA VAL A 40 5.16 6.16 4.91
C VAL A 40 4.21 5.11 4.35
N ARG A 41 4.73 3.96 3.90
CA ARG A 41 3.91 2.85 3.39
C ARG A 41 2.89 2.38 4.43
N SER A 42 3.33 2.16 5.67
CA SER A 42 2.44 1.74 6.76
C SER A 42 1.34 2.76 7.05
N ALA A 43 1.67 4.05 7.07
CA ALA A 43 0.69 5.11 7.33
C ALA A 43 -0.33 5.25 6.17
N ALA A 44 0.13 5.10 4.91
CA ALA A 44 -0.74 5.13 3.74
C ALA A 44 -1.74 3.96 3.72
N ILE A 45 -1.28 2.76 4.10
CA ILE A 45 -2.13 1.58 4.28
C ILE A 45 -3.16 1.82 5.39
N HIS A 46 -2.72 2.35 6.54
CA HIS A 46 -3.62 2.64 7.67
C HIS A 46 -4.70 3.65 7.26
N TYR A 47 -4.32 4.75 6.61
CA TYR A 47 -5.25 5.77 6.10
C TYR A 47 -6.27 5.18 5.12
N SER A 48 -5.81 4.38 4.16
CA SER A 48 -6.68 3.71 3.18
C SER A 48 -7.66 2.75 3.85
N SER A 49 -7.20 1.98 4.84
CA SER A 49 -8.05 1.04 5.60
C SER A 49 -9.14 1.77 6.39
N VAL A 50 -8.80 2.89 7.03
CA VAL A 50 -9.75 3.73 7.77
C VAL A 50 -10.76 4.39 6.82
N LEU A 51 -10.33 4.84 5.64
CA LEU A 51 -11.23 5.38 4.61
C LEU A 51 -12.19 4.30 4.10
N HIS A 52 -11.66 3.14 3.69
CA HIS A 52 -12.46 2.04 3.19
C HIS A 52 -13.50 1.59 4.20
N SER A 53 -13.10 1.43 5.46
CA SER A 53 -14.02 1.07 6.57
C SER A 53 -15.12 2.12 6.81
N ARG A 54 -14.92 3.36 6.38
CA ARG A 54 -15.88 4.46 6.56
C ARG A 54 -16.78 4.68 5.35
N THR A 55 -16.24 4.60 4.13
CA THR A 55 -16.93 5.01 2.90
C THR A 55 -17.21 3.85 1.95
N GLY A 56 -16.63 2.67 2.18
CA GLY A 56 -16.65 1.54 1.25
C GLY A 56 -15.83 1.77 -0.02
N SER A 57 -15.20 2.93 -0.17
CA SER A 57 -14.44 3.29 -1.38
C SER A 57 -13.13 2.51 -1.48
N ALA A 58 -12.62 2.36 -2.70
CA ALA A 58 -11.28 1.83 -2.93
C ALA A 58 -10.20 2.74 -2.31
N SER A 59 -8.99 2.19 -2.15
CA SER A 59 -7.84 2.98 -1.69
C SER A 59 -7.53 4.11 -2.68
N PRO A 60 -7.24 5.34 -2.20
CA PRO A 60 -6.83 6.44 -3.07
C PRO A 60 -5.44 6.26 -3.70
N PHE A 61 -4.70 5.19 -3.36
CA PHE A 61 -3.34 4.93 -3.84
C PHE A 61 -3.26 3.75 -4.82
N ILE A 62 -4.40 3.25 -5.32
CA ILE A 62 -4.43 2.02 -6.12
C ILE A 62 -3.78 2.16 -7.51
N ASP A 63 -3.77 3.38 -8.06
CA ASP A 63 -3.24 3.68 -9.39
C ASP A 63 -1.82 4.27 -9.34
N ILE A 64 -1.10 4.13 -8.22
CA ILE A 64 0.29 4.59 -8.09
C ILE A 64 1.23 3.45 -8.50
N PRO A 65 1.85 3.51 -9.69
CA PRO A 65 2.84 2.51 -10.09
C PRO A 65 4.13 2.67 -9.26
N ASP A 66 4.79 1.55 -8.95
CA ASP A 66 6.12 1.58 -8.35
C ASP A 66 7.13 1.92 -9.46
N PRO A 67 7.84 3.07 -9.40
CA PRO A 67 8.81 3.45 -10.42
C PRO A 67 10.02 2.50 -10.49
N GLY A 68 10.22 1.64 -9.50
CA GLY A 68 11.25 0.59 -9.51
C GLY A 68 10.83 -0.69 -10.23
N LEU A 69 9.57 -0.80 -10.67
CA LEU A 69 9.05 -1.94 -11.43
C LEU A 69 8.71 -1.49 -12.86
N ASP A 70 9.30 -2.14 -13.85
CA ASP A 70 8.91 -1.92 -15.24
C ASP A 70 7.49 -2.49 -15.51
N GLU A 71 6.83 -1.94 -16.53
CA GLU A 71 5.47 -2.32 -16.90
C GLU A 71 5.34 -3.81 -17.22
N THR A 72 6.39 -4.41 -17.80
CA THR A 72 6.42 -5.84 -18.14
C THR A 72 6.39 -6.73 -16.92
N THR A 73 7.09 -6.34 -15.85
CA THR A 73 7.12 -7.03 -14.56
C THR A 73 5.78 -6.88 -13.87
N VAL A 74 5.19 -5.68 -13.87
CA VAL A 74 3.85 -5.45 -13.29
C VAL A 74 2.79 -6.29 -13.99
N ALA A 75 2.79 -6.33 -15.33
CA ALA A 75 1.85 -7.14 -16.11
C ALA A 75 2.01 -8.64 -15.83
N SER A 76 3.25 -9.12 -15.72
CA SER A 76 3.56 -10.52 -15.39
C SER A 76 3.01 -10.91 -14.01
N LEU A 77 3.23 -10.05 -12.99
CA LEU A 77 2.71 -10.28 -11.64
C LEU A 77 1.17 -10.22 -11.56
N GLN A 78 0.54 -9.34 -12.34
CA GLN A 78 -0.92 -9.29 -12.45
C GLN A 78 -1.50 -10.55 -13.09
N ALA A 79 -0.87 -11.05 -14.15
CA ALA A 79 -1.26 -12.31 -14.80
C ALA A 79 -1.11 -13.50 -13.84
N GLU A 80 -0.01 -13.56 -13.09
CA GLU A 80 0.21 -14.60 -12.08
C GLU A 80 -0.85 -14.55 -10.97
N LYS A 81 -1.17 -13.35 -10.47
CA LYS A 81 -2.23 -13.16 -9.48
C LYS A 81 -3.59 -13.64 -10.00
N ALA A 82 -3.96 -13.28 -11.23
CA ALA A 82 -5.22 -13.71 -11.84
C ALA A 82 -5.30 -15.24 -11.99
N ALA A 83 -4.20 -15.88 -12.39
CA ALA A 83 -4.12 -17.34 -12.47
C ALA A 83 -4.28 -18.01 -11.09
N LEU A 84 -3.67 -17.44 -10.04
CA LEU A 84 -3.81 -17.94 -8.67
C LEU A 84 -5.25 -17.80 -8.14
N GLU A 85 -5.91 -16.68 -8.44
CA GLU A 85 -7.31 -16.46 -8.06
C GLU A 85 -8.25 -17.43 -8.78
N ALA A 86 -8.07 -17.65 -10.09
CA ALA A 86 -8.81 -18.63 -10.87
C ALA A 86 -8.60 -20.06 -10.32
N ASN A 87 -7.36 -20.44 -10.02
CA ASN A 87 -7.04 -21.73 -9.43
C ASN A 87 -7.66 -21.92 -8.03
N ARG A 88 -7.69 -20.86 -7.20
CA ARG A 88 -8.34 -20.89 -5.89
C ARG A 88 -9.86 -21.01 -6.00
N ALA A 89 -10.47 -20.34 -6.99
CA ALA A 89 -11.90 -20.46 -7.27
C ALA A 89 -12.25 -21.88 -7.74
N ALA A 90 -11.47 -22.46 -8.66
CA ALA A 90 -11.65 -23.82 -9.14
C ALA A 90 -11.51 -24.88 -8.02
N LYS A 91 -10.60 -24.67 -7.06
CA LYS A 91 -10.45 -25.56 -5.89
C LYS A 91 -11.57 -25.41 -4.85
N LYS A 92 -12.28 -24.27 -4.83
CA LYS A 92 -13.41 -24.01 -3.91
C LYS A 92 -14.77 -24.34 -4.53
N ALA A 93 -14.84 -24.60 -5.83
CA ALA A 93 -16.05 -25.09 -6.46
C ALA A 93 -16.39 -26.47 -5.86
N PRO A 94 -17.62 -26.69 -5.38
CA PRO A 94 -18.04 -28.01 -4.93
C PRO A 94 -17.90 -28.98 -6.11
N LYS A 95 -17.30 -30.14 -5.88
CA LYS A 95 -17.47 -31.27 -6.79
C LYS A 95 -18.93 -31.69 -6.67
N ASP A 96 -19.76 -31.19 -7.57
CA ASP A 96 -21.11 -31.73 -7.73
C ASP A 96 -21.01 -33.19 -8.18
N SER A 97 -21.51 -34.04 -7.27
CA SER A 97 -22.09 -35.40 -7.42
C SER A 97 -21.32 -36.47 -8.20
#